data_AF-A0A853GEW3-F1
#
_entry.id   AF-A0A853GEW3-F1
#
_cell.length_a   1.000
_cell.length_b   1.000
_cell.length_c   1.000
_cell.angle_alpha   90.00
_cell.angle_beta   90.00
_cell.angle_gamma   90.00
#
_symmetry.space_group_name_H-M   'P 1'
#
loop_
_entity.id
_entity.type
_entity.pdbx_description
1 polymer ?
#
loop_
_entity_poly.entity_id
_entity_poly.type
_entity_poly.pdbx_seq_one_letter_code
_entity_poly.pdbx_strand_id
1 'polypeptide(L)' 'SPAKVLAATLTSWLEPIVGMWRFSKSNGITEGFHTKMEMLSRRAYGFRNFENYRLRVLAQCGWNGVINRVR' A
#
# COMPACT_ATOMS: atom_id res chain seq x y z
N SER A 1 24.34 -4.04 -17.60
CA SER A 1 24.83 -3.68 -16.24
C SER A 1 23.67 -3.12 -15.44
N PRO A 2 23.69 -3.24 -14.10
CA PRO A 2 22.66 -2.67 -13.22
C PRO A 2 22.41 -1.17 -13.49
N ALA A 3 23.46 -0.41 -13.80
CA ALA A 3 23.36 1.01 -14.16
C ALA A 3 22.50 1.28 -15.41
N LYS A 4 22.60 0.44 -16.46
CA LYS A 4 21.78 0.58 -17.67
C LYS A 4 20.29 0.34 -17.39
N VAL A 5 19.98 -0.64 -16.53
CA VAL A 5 18.60 -0.95 -16.15
C VAL A 5 18.00 0.17 -15.31
N LEU A 6 18.75 0.68 -14.33
CA LEU A 6 18.33 1.82 -13.52
C LEU A 6 18.05 3.06 -14.38
N ALA A 7 18.95 3.38 -15.31
CA ALA A 7 18.76 4.51 -16.23
C ALA A 7 17.47 4.35 -17.05
N ALA A 8 17.23 3.16 -17.62
CA ALA A 8 16.01 2.88 -18.36
C ALA A 8 14.74 3.05 -17.51
N THR A 9 14.74 2.58 -16.26
CA THR A 9 13.62 2.76 -15.33
C THR A 9 13.41 4.24 -14.98
N LEU A 10 14.47 5.00 -14.69
CA LEU A 10 14.30 6.43 -14.40
C LEU A 10 13.77 7.21 -15.59
N THR A 11 14.22 6.88 -16.81
CA THR A 11 13.70 7.50 -18.03
C THR A 11 12.23 7.16 -18.28
N SER A 12 11.79 5.91 -18.04
CA SER A 12 10.39 5.53 -18.23
C SER A 12 9.43 6.12 -17.18
N TRP A 13 9.94 6.49 -16.01
CA TRP A 13 9.17 7.08 -14.91
C TRP A 13 9.37 8.60 -14.75
N LEU A 14 10.03 9.25 -15.72
CA LEU A 14 10.42 10.66 -15.61
C LEU A 14 9.22 11.59 -15.37
N GLU A 15 8.12 11.39 -16.09
CA GLU A 15 6.91 12.23 -15.97
C GLU A 15 6.26 12.15 -14.57
N PRO A 16 5.97 10.96 -14.00
CA PRO A 16 5.53 10.84 -12.61
C PRO A 16 6.49 11.45 -11.59
N ILE A 17 7.80 11.24 -11.78
CA ILE A 17 8.84 11.78 -10.90
C ILE A 17 8.74 13.32 -10.92
N VAL A 18 8.76 13.95 -12.09
CA VAL A 18 8.62 15.42 -12.24
C VAL A 18 7.28 15.92 -11.67
N GLY A 19 6.22 15.12 -11.78
CA GLY A 19 4.91 15.40 -11.18
C GLY A 19 4.96 15.59 -9.65
N MET A 20 5.89 14.94 -8.94
CA MET A 20 6.02 15.08 -7.48
C MET A 20 6.36 16.50 -7.02
N TRP A 21 7.06 17.29 -7.85
CA TRP A 21 7.34 18.70 -7.53
C TRP A 21 6.17 19.63 -7.84
N ARG A 22 5.19 19.18 -8.64
CA ARG A 22 3.97 19.94 -8.94
C ARG A 22 2.89 19.74 -7.89
N PHE A 23 2.82 18.57 -7.27
CA PHE A 23 1.78 18.21 -6.31
C PHE A 23 2.37 17.95 -4.92
N SER A 24 1.83 18.60 -3.89
CA SER A 24 2.18 18.36 -2.49
C SER A 24 1.50 17.09 -1.91
N LYS A 25 1.47 16.01 -2.69
CA LYS A 25 0.95 14.70 -2.25
C LYS A 25 2.11 13.83 -1.76
N SER A 26 1.95 13.25 -0.58
CA SER A 26 2.90 12.28 -0.04
C SER A 26 2.35 10.86 -0.13
N ASN A 27 3.23 9.87 -0.22
CA ASN A 27 2.88 8.45 -0.13
C ASN A 27 2.55 7.98 1.30
N GLY A 28 2.51 8.90 2.28
CA GLY A 28 2.37 8.55 3.70
C GLY A 28 1.11 7.75 4.03
N ILE A 29 -0.01 7.98 3.33
CA ILE A 29 -1.24 7.20 3.50
C ILE A 29 -1.03 5.75 3.04
N THR A 30 -0.46 5.56 1.85
CA THR A 30 -0.16 4.24 1.28
C THR A 30 0.84 3.47 2.15
N GLU A 31 1.90 4.14 2.60
CA GLU A 31 2.90 3.58 3.51
C GLU A 31 2.30 3.21 4.88
N GLY A 32 1.40 4.04 5.40
CA GLY A 32 0.64 3.75 6.62
C GLY A 32 -0.20 2.48 6.48
N PHE A 33 -0.90 2.32 5.35
CA PHE A 33 -1.64 1.09 5.07
C PHE A 33 -0.73 -0.12 4.92
N HIS A 34 0.37 -0.02 4.17
CA HIS A 34 1.32 -1.12 4.01
C HIS A 34 1.90 -1.56 5.36
N THR A 35 2.28 -0.62 6.22
CA THR A 35 2.79 -0.89 7.57
C THR A 35 1.75 -1.62 8.41
N LYS A 36 0.48 -1.19 8.36
CA LYS A 36 -0.62 -1.84 9.08
C LYS A 36 -0.86 -3.27 8.59
N MET A 37 -0.82 -3.48 7.27
CA MET A 37 -0.95 -4.81 6.65
C MET A 37 0.18 -5.75 7.07
N GLU A 38 1.42 -5.26 7.11
CA GLU A 38 2.57 -6.03 7.57
C GLU A 38 2.45 -6.38 9.06
N MET A 39 2.03 -5.42 9.89
CA MET A 39 1.76 -5.64 11.31
C MET A 39 0.67 -6.69 11.55
N LEU A 40 -0.39 -6.71 10.74
CA LEU A 40 -1.42 -7.75 10.80
C LEU A 40 -0.83 -9.14 10.53
N SER A 41 0.02 -9.24 9.51
CA SER A 41 0.69 -10.50 9.14
C SER A 41 1.65 -10.98 10.23
N ARG A 42 2.45 -10.07 10.81
CA ARG A 42 3.38 -10.38 11.91
C ARG A 42 2.64 -10.88 13.15
N ARG A 43 1.55 -10.20 13.56
CA ARG A 43 0.75 -10.59 14.74
C ARG A 43 0.00 -11.91 14.56
N ALA A 44 -0.32 -12.29 13.33
CA ALA A 44 -0.95 -13.56 13.01
C ALA A 44 0.07 -14.70 12.83
N TYR A 45 1.38 -14.42 12.86
CA TYR A 45 2.44 -15.35 12.46
C TYR A 45 2.24 -15.88 11.02
N GLY A 46 1.75 -15.00 10.14
CA GLY A 46 1.40 -15.33 8.76
C GLY A 46 -0.05 -15.79 8.59
N PHE A 47 -0.60 -15.55 7.40
CA PHE A 47 -1.94 -16.03 7.02
C PHE A 47 -1.82 -17.18 6.03
N ARG A 48 -2.42 -18.33 6.37
CA ARG A 48 -2.53 -19.47 5.44
C ARG A 48 -3.66 -19.30 4.43
N ASN A 49 -4.70 -18.56 4.81
CA ASN A 49 -5.87 -18.28 3.98
C ASN A 49 -5.92 -16.78 3.66
N PHE A 50 -5.91 -16.46 2.37
CA PHE A 50 -5.93 -15.08 1.89
C PHE A 50 -7.23 -14.34 2.23
N GLU A 51 -8.38 -15.02 2.26
CA GLU A 51 -9.64 -14.38 2.61
C GLU A 51 -9.65 -13.90 4.07
N ASN A 52 -9.07 -14.68 4.97
CA ASN A 52 -8.90 -14.26 6.37
C ASN A 52 -7.96 -13.06 6.52
N TYR A 53 -6.91 -12.99 5.70
CA TYR A 53 -6.05 -11.80 5.62
C TYR A 53 -6.83 -10.60 5.11
N ARG A 54 -7.53 -10.75 3.98
CA ARG A 54 -8.33 -9.72 3.32
C ARG A 54 -9.37 -9.12 4.26
N LEU A 55 -10.13 -9.96 4.99
CA LEU A 55 -11.13 -9.49 5.95
C LEU A 55 -10.52 -8.62 7.05
N ARG A 56 -9.32 -8.97 7.55
CA ARG A 56 -8.62 -8.19 8.57
C ARG A 56 -8.06 -6.88 8.03
N VAL A 57 -7.56 -6.88 6.79
CA VAL A 57 -7.13 -5.65 6.12
C VAL A 57 -8.32 -4.72 5.90
N LEU A 58 -9.45 -5.23 5.40
CA LEU A 58 -10.66 -4.42 5.21
C LEU A 58 -11.16 -3.83 6.54
N ALA A 59 -11.18 -4.63 7.60
CA ALA A 59 -11.61 -4.16 8.93
C ALA A 59 -10.70 -3.08 9.54
N GLN A 60 -9.41 -3.01 9.15
CA GLN A 60 -8.42 -2.11 9.76
C GLN A 60 -8.00 -0.94 8.87
N CYS A 61 -8.04 -1.12 7.55
CA CYS A 61 -7.59 -0.15 6.55
C CYS A 61 -8.73 0.37 5.66
N GLY A 62 -9.87 -0.34 5.59
CA GLY A 62 -11.04 0.05 4.80
C GLY A 62 -12.15 0.73 5.62
N TRP A 63 -11.95 0.94 6.93
CA TRP A 63 -12.99 1.46 7.81
C TRP A 63 -13.14 2.98 7.67
N ASN A 64 -14.30 3.42 7.17
CA ASN A 64 -14.71 4.82 7.06
C ASN A 64 -15.74 5.24 8.14
N GLY A 65 -15.87 4.48 9.23
CA GLY A 65 -16.81 4.77 10.32
C GLY A 65 -18.22 4.17 10.17
N VAL A 66 -18.62 3.64 9.01
CA VAL A 66 -19.98 3.11 8.79
C VAL A 66 -19.99 1.58 8.77
N ILE A 67 -20.55 0.95 9.80
CA ILE A 67 -20.87 -0.48 9.78
C ILE A 67 -22.28 -0.63 9.21
N ASN A 68 -22.40 -0.96 7.92
CA ASN A 68 -23.61 -1.62 7.45
C ASN A 68 -23.60 -3.04 8.04
N ARG A 69 -24.11 -3.18 9.27
CA ARG A 69 -24.56 -4.49 9.75
C ARG A 69 -25.80 -4.80 8.94
N VAL A 70 -25.60 -5.40 7.76
CA VAL A 70 -26.72 -6.01 7.05
C VAL A 70 -27.21 -7.13 7.97
N ARG A 71 -28.46 -6.98 8.40
CA ARG A 71 -29.16 -7.90 9.30
C ARG A 71 -29.51 -9.18 8.57
#